data_AF-A0A2N9J7I0-F1
#
_entry.id   AF-A0A2N9J7I0-F1
#
_cell.length_a   1.000
_cell.length_b   1.000
_cell.length_c   1.000
_cell.angle_alpha   90.00
_cell.angle_beta   90.00
_cell.angle_gamma   90.00
#
_symmetry.space_group_name_H-M   'P 1'
#
loop_
_entity.id
_entity.type
_entity.pdbx_description
1 polymer ?
#
loop_
_entity_poly.entity_id
_entity_poly.type
_entity_poly.pdbx_seq_one_letter_code
_entity_poly.pdbx_strand_id
1 'polypeptide(L)'
;MSLSSSNITFAALLILLLLPKSYSSKTIESNSYSHRAIQSTVKGFPRPLLNLSAESFAKVVDSAFEKQLVPSFDPYSSGVNFLLASYLIPYVGLTGYVGASPKLQDPKSKRLVAGLLGVESGQDAVIRALLYEHAHKKVKPYGITVAEFTNRFSQLRNKLGNAGVKDEGLVVVESEGAEGLITGNVLAGDKYSVAFDRTPEEILRIVYGSGDEHKPGGFYPKGADGHIAKSHLPKA
;
A
#
# COMPACT_ATOMS: atom_id res chain seq x y z
N MET A 1 -29.00 -5.66 6.12
CA MET A 1 -27.87 -6.38 6.76
C MET A 1 -26.95 -5.33 7.35
N SER A 2 -27.00 -5.12 8.67
CA SER A 2 -26.31 -4.01 9.37
C SER A 2 -24.84 -4.39 9.60
N LEU A 3 -23.91 -3.71 8.91
CA LEU A 3 -22.48 -3.92 9.09
C LEU A 3 -22.04 -3.18 10.36
N SER A 4 -21.90 -3.95 11.45
CA SER A 4 -21.31 -3.54 12.72
C SER A 4 -19.87 -3.04 12.52
N SER A 5 -19.43 -2.13 13.38
CA SER A 5 -18.19 -1.33 13.43
C SER A 5 -16.85 -2.11 13.44
N SER A 6 -16.84 -3.37 12.99
CA SER A 6 -15.71 -4.31 13.02
C SER A 6 -14.86 -4.32 11.74
N ASN A 7 -15.08 -3.39 10.79
CA ASN A 7 -14.46 -3.41 9.46
C ASN A 7 -13.35 -2.38 9.22
N ILE A 8 -12.93 -1.60 10.23
CA ILE A 8 -12.05 -0.44 10.02
C ILE A 8 -10.55 -0.77 10.11
N THR A 9 -10.17 -1.93 10.65
CA THR A 9 -8.80 -2.12 11.11
C THR A 9 -7.87 -2.85 10.11
N PHE A 10 -8.23 -2.88 8.82
CA PHE A 10 -7.33 -3.36 7.75
C PHE A 10 -6.42 -2.28 7.15
N ALA A 11 -6.81 -1.01 7.22
CA ALA A 11 -6.09 0.09 6.55
C ALA A 11 -5.05 0.80 7.44
N ALA A 12 -4.91 0.37 8.70
CA ALA A 12 -4.12 1.06 9.73
C ALA A 12 -2.61 0.76 9.74
N LEU A 13 -2.11 -0.09 8.84
CA LEU A 13 -0.74 -0.60 8.95
C LEU A 13 0.35 0.30 8.30
N LEU A 14 -0.04 1.43 7.74
CA LEU A 14 0.78 2.19 6.80
C LEU A 14 1.61 3.32 7.41
N ILE A 15 1.20 3.86 8.55
CA ILE A 15 1.90 4.96 9.25
C ILE A 15 3.25 4.51 9.88
N LEU A 16 3.68 3.27 9.67
CA LEU A 16 4.94 2.72 10.21
C LEU A 16 6.20 3.00 9.37
N LEU A 17 6.11 3.65 8.21
CA LEU A 17 7.25 3.73 7.25
C LEU A 17 7.94 5.10 7.12
N LEU A 18 7.57 6.13 7.89
CA LEU A 18 8.13 7.49 7.71
C LEU A 18 8.93 8.07 8.90
N LEU A 19 9.56 7.24 9.74
CA LEU A 19 10.53 7.76 10.73
C LEU A 19 11.95 7.29 10.42
N PRO A 20 12.92 8.21 10.22
CA PRO A 20 14.32 7.86 10.04
C PRO A 20 14.90 7.16 11.27
N LYS A 21 15.80 6.19 11.03
CA LYS A 21 16.54 5.37 12.02
C LYS A 21 17.50 6.19 12.87
N SER A 22 16.99 7.04 13.75
CA SER A 22 17.77 7.63 14.84
C SER A 22 17.03 7.61 16.17
N TYR A 23 16.35 6.51 16.51
CA TYR A 23 15.96 6.23 17.90
C TYR A 23 16.19 4.78 18.27
N SER A 24 16.86 4.63 19.41
CA SER A 24 17.41 3.41 20.02
C SER A 24 16.41 2.26 20.19
N SER A 25 16.95 1.05 20.14
CA SER A 25 16.33 -0.28 20.03
C SER A 25 15.47 -0.76 21.23
N LYS A 26 14.73 0.12 21.91
CA LYS A 26 13.84 -0.27 23.02
C LYS A 26 12.38 0.22 22.91
N THR A 27 11.98 0.84 21.80
CA THR A 27 10.63 1.44 21.65
C THR A 27 9.80 0.83 20.52
N ILE A 28 10.09 -0.42 20.11
CA ILE A 28 9.29 -1.17 19.13
C ILE A 28 8.40 -2.18 19.85
N GLU A 29 7.71 -1.73 20.89
CA GLU A 29 6.49 -2.36 21.37
C GLU A 29 5.42 -1.28 21.37
N SER A 30 4.48 -1.37 20.43
CA SER A 30 3.17 -0.68 20.45
C SER A 30 3.20 0.83 20.72
N ASN A 31 3.27 1.73 19.71
CA ASN A 31 2.73 3.11 19.85
C ASN A 31 2.76 4.04 18.60
N SER A 32 2.13 3.71 17.47
CA SER A 32 1.80 4.76 16.47
C SER A 32 0.55 5.55 16.91
N TYR A 33 0.54 6.88 16.70
CA TYR A 33 -0.58 7.76 17.10
C TYR A 33 -1.90 7.39 16.40
N SER A 34 -1.85 6.93 15.15
CA SER A 34 -3.01 6.45 14.41
C SER A 34 -3.60 5.17 15.00
N HIS A 35 -2.76 4.24 15.43
CA HIS A 35 -3.22 3.01 16.08
C HIS A 35 -3.95 3.32 17.39
N ARG A 36 -3.42 4.27 18.18
CA ARG A 36 -4.12 4.77 19.38
C ARG A 36 -5.47 5.41 19.03
N ALA A 37 -5.52 6.25 18.00
CA ALA A 37 -6.76 6.88 17.55
C ALA A 37 -7.82 5.87 17.09
N ILE A 38 -7.39 4.78 16.43
CA ILE A 38 -8.28 3.69 16.04
C ILE A 38 -8.79 2.96 17.27
N GLN A 39 -7.90 2.53 18.17
CA GLN A 39 -8.25 1.80 19.40
C GLN A 39 -9.17 2.63 20.32
N SER A 40 -9.01 3.96 20.35
CA SER A 40 -9.86 4.84 21.14
C SER A 40 -11.23 5.11 20.51
N THR A 41 -11.40 4.86 19.22
CA THR A 41 -12.62 5.20 18.47
C THR A 41 -13.47 3.97 18.16
N VAL A 42 -12.84 2.85 17.81
CA VAL A 42 -13.50 1.60 17.45
C VAL A 42 -12.84 0.41 18.13
N LYS A 43 -13.60 -0.68 18.28
CA LYS A 43 -13.05 -1.94 18.80
C LYS A 43 -12.03 -2.50 17.81
N GLY A 44 -10.75 -2.39 18.16
CA GLY A 44 -9.66 -2.94 17.36
C GLY A 44 -9.54 -4.47 17.45
N PHE A 45 -8.63 -5.02 16.66
CA PHE A 45 -8.20 -6.42 16.71
C PHE A 45 -6.66 -6.49 16.74
N PRO A 46 -6.06 -7.62 17.16
CA PRO A 46 -4.61 -7.76 17.20
C PRO A 46 -3.95 -7.51 15.84
N ARG A 47 -2.82 -6.81 15.84
CA ARG A 47 -2.07 -6.58 14.61
C ARG A 47 -1.64 -7.93 13.99
N PRO A 48 -1.98 -8.23 12.71
CA PRO A 48 -1.49 -9.44 12.07
C PRO A 48 0.03 -9.39 11.85
N LEU A 49 0.64 -10.56 11.71
CA LEU A 49 2.08 -10.68 11.46
C LEU A 49 2.44 -10.05 10.11
N LEU A 50 3.29 -9.03 10.13
CA LEU A 50 3.80 -8.34 8.96
C LEU A 50 5.25 -8.75 8.67
N ASN A 51 5.53 -9.23 7.47
CA ASN A 51 6.86 -9.62 7.02
C ASN A 51 7.50 -8.54 6.13
N LEU A 52 8.27 -7.63 6.75
CA LEU A 52 9.03 -6.58 6.05
C LEU A 52 10.49 -6.99 5.76
N SER A 53 10.82 -8.28 5.77
CA SER A 53 12.18 -8.72 5.44
C SER A 53 12.58 -8.34 4.01
N ALA A 54 13.89 -8.18 3.77
CA ALA A 54 14.41 -7.95 2.42
C ALA A 54 13.99 -9.06 1.45
N GLU A 55 13.90 -10.31 1.91
CA GLU A 55 13.44 -11.45 1.11
C GLU A 55 11.97 -11.29 0.67
N SER A 56 11.09 -10.80 1.56
CA SER A 56 9.69 -10.53 1.24
C SER A 56 9.57 -9.47 0.14
N PHE A 57 10.31 -8.35 0.29
CA PHE A 57 10.36 -7.31 -0.73
C PHE A 57 10.93 -7.84 -2.05
N ALA A 58 12.03 -8.60 -2.02
CA ALA A 58 12.65 -9.18 -3.21
C ALA A 58 11.64 -10.04 -3.99
N LYS A 59 10.89 -10.93 -3.34
CA LYS A 59 9.86 -11.75 -3.99
C LYS A 59 8.77 -10.93 -4.68
N VAL A 60 8.31 -9.85 -4.04
CA VAL A 60 7.29 -8.96 -4.62
C VAL A 60 7.87 -8.20 -5.81
N VAL A 61 9.10 -7.70 -5.71
CA VAL A 61 9.78 -7.01 -6.80
C VAL A 61 10.03 -7.96 -7.97
N ASP A 62 10.51 -9.17 -7.73
CA ASP A 62 10.71 -10.19 -8.77
C ASP A 62 9.39 -10.50 -9.49
N SER A 63 8.28 -10.54 -8.74
CA SER A 63 6.93 -10.71 -9.31
C SER A 63 6.51 -9.51 -10.18
N ALA A 64 6.87 -8.28 -9.79
CA ALA A 64 6.59 -7.07 -10.57
C ALA A 64 7.38 -7.02 -11.88
N PHE A 65 8.60 -7.57 -11.89
CA PHE A 65 9.46 -7.64 -13.07
C PHE A 65 9.28 -8.93 -13.88
N GLU A 66 8.48 -9.87 -13.38
CA GLU A 66 8.28 -11.21 -13.94
C GLU A 66 9.60 -11.98 -14.15
N LYS A 67 10.60 -11.66 -13.32
CA LYS A 67 11.92 -12.29 -13.31
C LYS A 67 12.64 -11.98 -12.00
N GLN A 68 13.57 -12.85 -11.62
CA GLN A 68 14.46 -12.59 -10.50
C GLN A 68 15.43 -11.45 -10.85
N LEU A 69 15.48 -10.40 -10.02
CA LEU A 69 16.54 -9.41 -10.09
C LEU A 69 17.82 -9.96 -9.48
N VAL A 70 18.96 -9.66 -10.11
CA VAL A 70 20.28 -10.06 -9.64
C VAL A 70 21.13 -8.80 -9.44
N PRO A 71 21.57 -8.50 -8.20
CA PRO A 71 21.22 -9.15 -6.93
C PRO A 71 19.72 -8.98 -6.58
N SER A 72 19.21 -9.71 -5.60
CA SER A 72 17.84 -9.53 -5.13
C SER A 72 17.59 -8.12 -4.62
N PHE A 73 16.37 -7.61 -4.82
CA PHE A 73 16.00 -6.28 -4.35
C PHE A 73 16.05 -6.20 -2.82
N ASP A 74 16.98 -5.39 -2.30
CA ASP A 74 17.05 -5.06 -0.89
C ASP A 74 16.50 -3.65 -0.63
N PRO A 75 15.38 -3.50 0.10
CA PRO A 75 14.77 -2.22 0.44
C PRO A 75 15.66 -1.38 1.38
N TYR A 76 16.63 -1.97 2.07
CA TYR A 76 17.47 -1.29 3.06
C TYR A 76 18.85 -0.91 2.55
N SER A 77 19.19 -1.30 1.31
CA SER A 77 20.50 -1.07 0.71
C SER A 77 20.80 0.39 0.37
N SER A 78 19.78 1.22 0.10
CA SER A 78 19.96 2.63 -0.23
C SER A 78 18.70 3.45 0.04
N GLY A 79 18.82 4.78 0.08
CA GLY A 79 17.66 5.67 0.22
C GLY A 79 16.66 5.57 -0.93
N VAL A 80 17.12 5.33 -2.16
CA VAL A 80 16.22 5.15 -3.32
C VAL A 80 15.47 3.81 -3.23
N ASN A 81 16.16 2.74 -2.82
CA ASN A 81 15.52 1.44 -2.62
C ASN A 81 14.48 1.51 -1.49
N PHE A 82 14.81 2.22 -0.41
CA PHE A 82 13.89 2.43 0.69
C PHE A 82 12.66 3.23 0.25
N LEU A 83 12.85 4.29 -0.55
CA LEU A 83 11.75 5.09 -1.06
C LEU A 83 10.86 4.29 -2.03
N LEU A 84 11.44 3.46 -2.89
CA LEU A 84 10.71 2.52 -3.76
C LEU A 84 9.92 1.48 -2.95
N ALA A 85 10.50 0.94 -1.90
CA ALA A 85 9.82 0.02 -0.99
C ALA A 85 8.65 0.71 -0.25
N SER A 86 8.84 1.97 0.16
CA SER A 86 7.81 2.81 0.76
C SER A 86 6.71 3.23 -0.22
N TYR A 87 6.91 3.12 -1.53
CA TYR A 87 5.85 3.30 -2.53
C TYR A 87 5.08 2.01 -2.82
N LEU A 88 5.70 0.84 -2.60
CA LEU A 88 5.16 -0.46 -3.02
C LEU A 88 3.87 -0.87 -2.29
N ILE A 89 3.79 -0.62 -0.98
CA ILE A 89 2.68 -1.07 -0.12
C ILE A 89 1.69 0.05 0.23
N PRO A 90 2.12 1.27 0.61
CA PRO A 90 1.22 2.29 1.14
C PRO A 90 0.06 2.70 0.25
N TYR A 91 0.23 2.71 -1.07
CA TYR A 91 -0.87 3.10 -1.94
C TYR A 91 -2.14 2.20 -1.79
N VAL A 92 -1.98 0.93 -1.39
CA VAL A 92 -3.10 -0.01 -1.22
C VAL A 92 -4.02 0.39 -0.05
N GLY A 93 -3.46 0.92 1.05
CA GLY A 93 -4.26 1.33 2.22
C GLY A 93 -5.15 2.53 1.93
N LEU A 94 -4.64 3.51 1.17
CA LEU A 94 -5.38 4.69 0.72
C LEU A 94 -6.62 4.29 -0.09
N THR A 95 -6.44 3.45 -1.10
CA THR A 95 -7.56 2.98 -1.95
C THR A 95 -8.57 2.14 -1.16
N GLY A 96 -8.13 1.49 -0.07
CA GLY A 96 -9.01 0.82 0.88
C GLY A 96 -9.87 1.77 1.70
N TYR A 97 -9.36 2.92 2.13
CA TYR A 97 -10.17 3.94 2.82
C TYR A 97 -11.27 4.49 1.90
N VAL A 98 -10.94 4.76 0.64
CA VAL A 98 -11.92 5.21 -0.38
C VAL A 98 -13.02 4.15 -0.56
N GLY A 99 -12.65 2.88 -0.77
CA GLY A 99 -13.61 1.78 -0.96
C GLY A 99 -14.41 1.41 0.29
N ALA A 100 -13.87 1.66 1.49
CA ALA A 100 -14.58 1.46 2.75
C ALA A 100 -15.58 2.59 3.06
N SER A 101 -15.27 3.83 2.66
CA SER A 101 -16.06 5.02 2.98
C SER A 101 -17.58 4.87 2.80
N PRO A 102 -18.10 4.41 1.63
CA PRO A 102 -19.55 4.26 1.43
C PRO A 102 -20.19 3.16 2.29
N LYS A 103 -19.39 2.22 2.83
CA LYS A 103 -19.87 1.09 3.63
C LYS A 103 -19.99 1.42 5.12
N LEU A 104 -19.34 2.50 5.57
CA LEU A 104 -19.38 2.94 6.96
C LEU A 104 -20.74 3.58 7.28
N GLN A 105 -21.34 3.19 8.40
CA GLN A 105 -22.62 3.75 8.88
C GLN A 105 -22.42 4.71 10.05
N ASP A 106 -21.52 4.36 10.97
CA ASP A 106 -21.25 5.13 12.18
C ASP A 106 -20.49 6.45 11.87
N PRO A 107 -20.99 7.62 12.31
CA PRO A 107 -20.34 8.90 12.07
C PRO A 107 -18.91 9.01 12.64
N LYS A 108 -18.62 8.37 13.79
CA LYS A 108 -17.26 8.39 14.37
C LYS A 108 -16.28 7.63 13.48
N SER A 109 -16.72 6.48 12.98
CA SER A 109 -16.02 5.64 12.01
C SER A 109 -15.75 6.38 10.70
N LYS A 110 -16.75 7.09 10.16
CA LYS A 110 -16.58 7.93 8.96
C LYS A 110 -15.55 9.03 9.18
N ARG A 111 -15.63 9.75 10.31
CA ARG A 111 -14.66 10.79 10.67
C ARG A 111 -13.25 10.23 10.80
N LEU A 112 -13.09 9.06 11.45
CA LEU A 112 -11.80 8.40 11.61
C LEU A 112 -11.20 8.04 10.25
N VAL A 113 -11.97 7.38 9.38
CA VAL A 113 -11.50 6.98 8.05
C VAL A 113 -11.19 8.19 7.17
N ALA A 114 -12.00 9.25 7.19
CA ALA A 114 -11.71 10.50 6.48
C ALA A 114 -10.41 11.17 6.98
N GLY A 115 -10.18 11.18 8.30
CA GLY A 115 -8.96 11.73 8.89
C GLY A 115 -7.70 10.92 8.54
N LEU A 116 -7.80 9.59 8.55
CA LEU A 116 -6.70 8.71 8.13
C LEU A 116 -6.41 8.86 6.64
N LEU A 117 -7.45 8.87 5.79
CA LEU A 117 -7.32 9.10 4.35
C LEU A 117 -6.56 10.40 4.06
N GLY A 118 -6.90 11.51 4.70
CA GLY A 118 -6.21 12.79 4.46
C GLY A 118 -4.71 12.76 4.77
N VAL A 119 -4.31 12.11 5.87
CA VAL A 119 -2.88 11.97 6.24
C VAL A 119 -2.15 11.04 5.28
N GLU A 120 -2.75 9.92 4.93
CA GLU A 120 -2.17 8.90 4.04
C GLU A 120 -2.03 9.45 2.61
N SER A 121 -2.99 10.25 2.13
CA SER A 121 -2.89 10.95 0.84
C SER A 121 -1.70 11.92 0.81
N GLY A 122 -1.47 12.66 1.90
CA GLY A 122 -0.31 13.54 2.01
C GLY A 122 1.01 12.76 2.01
N GLN A 123 1.06 11.62 2.68
CA GLN A 123 2.23 10.74 2.68
C GLN A 123 2.52 10.16 1.28
N ASP A 124 1.49 9.67 0.57
CA ASP A 124 1.64 9.15 -0.79
C ASP A 124 2.15 10.23 -1.75
N ALA A 125 1.58 11.44 -1.70
CA ALA A 125 2.02 12.56 -2.52
C ALA A 125 3.49 12.94 -2.27
N VAL A 126 3.95 12.96 -1.02
CA VAL A 126 5.36 13.22 -0.68
C VAL A 126 6.28 12.14 -1.22
N ILE A 127 5.92 10.86 -1.04
CA ILE A 127 6.70 9.73 -1.55
C ILE A 127 6.78 9.78 -3.07
N ARG A 128 5.65 10.00 -3.75
CA ARG A 128 5.56 10.11 -5.21
C ARG A 128 6.37 11.30 -5.72
N ALA A 129 6.31 12.47 -5.08
CA ALA A 129 7.10 13.64 -5.45
C ALA A 129 8.61 13.37 -5.34
N LEU A 130 9.05 12.80 -4.21
CA LEU A 130 10.47 12.45 -4.00
C LEU A 130 10.95 11.41 -5.03
N LEU A 131 10.12 10.43 -5.41
CA LEU A 131 10.49 9.49 -6.46
C LEU A 131 10.47 10.14 -7.85
N TYR A 132 9.56 11.09 -8.09
CA TYR A 132 9.45 11.81 -9.35
C TYR A 132 10.70 12.65 -9.63
N GLU A 133 11.27 13.30 -8.61
CA GLU A 133 12.59 13.96 -8.71
C GLU A 133 13.70 13.00 -9.16
N HIS A 134 13.55 11.71 -8.85
CA HIS A 134 14.48 10.65 -9.22
C HIS A 134 14.02 9.82 -10.42
N ALA A 135 12.94 10.19 -11.12
CA ALA A 135 12.25 9.34 -12.09
C ALA A 135 13.20 8.71 -13.14
N HIS A 136 14.13 9.51 -13.67
CA HIS A 136 15.09 9.07 -14.70
C HIS A 136 16.39 8.48 -14.14
N LYS A 137 16.58 8.52 -12.82
CA LYS A 137 17.75 7.92 -12.16
C LYS A 137 17.67 6.40 -12.29
N LYS A 138 18.76 5.80 -12.78
CA LYS A 138 18.92 4.33 -12.76
C LYS A 138 19.24 3.86 -11.34
N VAL A 139 18.42 2.94 -10.83
CA VAL A 139 18.64 2.27 -9.55
C VAL A 139 19.82 1.31 -9.74
N LYS A 140 20.91 1.55 -9.00
CA LYS A 140 22.06 0.65 -9.00
C LYS A 140 21.75 -0.59 -8.15
N PRO A 141 22.19 -1.79 -8.55
CA PRO A 141 22.96 -2.11 -9.76
C PRO A 141 22.09 -2.47 -10.99
N TYR A 142 20.77 -2.43 -10.88
CA TYR A 142 19.84 -2.98 -11.89
C TYR A 142 19.87 -2.28 -13.25
N GLY A 143 20.26 -1.00 -13.28
CA GLY A 143 20.24 -0.20 -14.52
C GLY A 143 18.82 0.19 -14.99
N ILE A 144 17.81 -0.07 -14.15
CA ILE A 144 16.39 0.22 -14.38
C ILE A 144 16.06 1.58 -13.73
N THR A 145 15.24 2.40 -14.38
CA THR A 145 14.88 3.73 -13.87
C THR A 145 13.87 3.64 -12.73
N VAL A 146 13.85 4.66 -11.85
CA VAL A 146 12.83 4.77 -10.79
C VAL A 146 11.41 4.80 -11.38
N ALA A 147 11.21 5.50 -12.51
CA ALA A 147 9.93 5.50 -13.21
C ALA A 147 9.50 4.10 -13.67
N GLU A 148 10.43 3.28 -14.18
CA GLU A 148 10.07 1.91 -14.57
C GLU A 148 9.76 1.04 -13.35
N PHE A 149 10.50 1.17 -12.24
CA PHE A 149 10.14 0.48 -11.00
C PHE A 149 8.72 0.82 -10.54
N THR A 150 8.34 2.10 -10.53
CA THR A 150 6.99 2.49 -10.08
C THR A 150 5.91 2.01 -11.04
N ASN A 151 6.14 2.08 -12.35
CA ASN A 151 5.22 1.53 -13.35
C ASN A 151 5.01 0.02 -13.17
N ARG A 152 6.08 -0.75 -12.94
CA ARG A 152 6.00 -2.20 -12.66
C ARG A 152 5.25 -2.51 -11.37
N PHE A 153 5.44 -1.70 -10.33
CA PHE A 153 4.73 -1.86 -9.06
C PHE A 153 3.23 -1.58 -9.20
N SER A 154 2.83 -0.53 -9.92
CA SER A 154 1.42 -0.24 -10.19
C SER A 154 0.78 -1.32 -11.05
N GLN A 155 1.47 -1.80 -12.09
CA GLN A 155 1.03 -2.94 -12.90
C GLN A 155 0.84 -4.20 -12.06
N LEU A 156 1.77 -4.51 -11.15
CA LEU A 156 1.64 -5.64 -10.24
C LEU A 156 0.41 -5.50 -9.35
N ARG A 157 0.17 -4.32 -8.75
CA ARG A 157 -1.01 -4.09 -7.90
C ARG A 157 -2.32 -4.21 -8.66
N ASN A 158 -2.37 -3.76 -9.91
CA ASN A 158 -3.53 -3.94 -10.80
C ASN A 158 -3.75 -5.42 -11.15
N LYS A 159 -2.68 -6.15 -11.50
CA LYS A 159 -2.70 -7.59 -11.80
C LYS A 159 -3.21 -8.41 -10.60
N LEU A 160 -2.65 -8.15 -9.41
CA LEU A 160 -3.04 -8.86 -8.19
C LEU A 160 -4.45 -8.50 -7.71
N GLY A 161 -4.87 -7.23 -7.87
CA GLY A 161 -6.25 -6.81 -7.53
C GLY A 161 -7.31 -7.52 -8.39
N ASN A 162 -6.98 -7.82 -9.66
CA ASN A 162 -7.84 -8.50 -10.63
C ASN A 162 -9.19 -7.78 -10.86
N ALA A 163 -9.14 -6.45 -11.00
CA ALA A 163 -10.32 -5.60 -11.11
C ALA A 163 -10.06 -4.32 -11.94
N GLY A 164 -9.22 -4.44 -12.98
CA GLY A 164 -8.85 -3.33 -13.87
C GLY A 164 -7.73 -2.45 -13.34
N VAL A 165 -7.60 -1.26 -13.92
CA VAL A 165 -6.57 -0.27 -13.59
C VAL A 165 -7.08 0.61 -12.45
N LYS A 166 -6.41 0.52 -11.29
CA LYS A 166 -6.73 1.29 -10.07
C LYS A 166 -5.48 1.91 -9.45
N ASP A 167 -4.46 2.04 -10.25
CA ASP A 167 -3.16 2.55 -9.87
C ASP A 167 -2.27 2.76 -11.10
N GLU A 168 -1.43 3.77 -11.00
CA GLU A 168 -0.57 4.25 -12.06
C GLU A 168 0.78 4.62 -11.46
N GLY A 169 1.84 4.42 -12.25
CA GLY A 169 3.19 4.81 -11.84
C GLY A 169 3.42 6.31 -11.99
N LEU A 170 4.66 6.75 -11.84
CA LEU A 170 5.00 8.19 -11.80
C LEU A 170 5.01 8.86 -13.16
N VAL A 171 5.15 8.07 -14.23
CA VAL A 171 5.19 8.54 -15.60
C VAL A 171 4.21 7.71 -16.41
N VAL A 172 3.16 8.36 -16.90
CA VAL A 172 2.11 7.80 -17.74
C VAL A 172 2.22 8.34 -19.16
N VAL A 173 1.49 7.76 -20.11
CA VAL A 173 1.37 8.37 -21.44
C VAL A 173 0.60 9.68 -21.32
N GLU A 174 0.88 10.66 -22.18
CA GLU A 174 0.33 12.01 -22.09
C GLU A 174 -1.20 12.03 -22.03
N SER A 175 -1.85 11.15 -22.80
CA SER A 175 -3.31 11.00 -22.83
C SER A 175 -3.92 10.48 -21.52
N GLU A 176 -3.12 9.89 -20.63
CA GLU A 176 -3.53 9.37 -19.31
C GLU A 176 -3.13 10.32 -18.18
N GLY A 177 -2.27 11.31 -18.42
CA GLY A 177 -1.91 12.28 -17.38
C GLY A 177 -2.93 13.39 -17.21
N ALA A 178 -2.62 14.34 -16.33
CA ALA A 178 -3.55 15.42 -16.00
C ALA A 178 -3.97 16.20 -17.26
N GLU A 179 -5.29 16.33 -17.42
CA GLU A 179 -5.94 16.95 -18.59
C GLU A 179 -5.60 16.31 -19.95
N GLY A 180 -4.90 15.17 -19.96
CA GLY A 180 -4.37 14.56 -21.18
C GLY A 180 -3.20 15.34 -21.80
N LEU A 181 -2.50 16.16 -21.00
CA LEU A 181 -1.50 17.13 -21.49
C LEU A 181 -0.11 16.97 -20.86
N ILE A 182 0.04 16.10 -19.86
CA ILE A 182 1.32 15.89 -19.17
C ILE A 182 1.58 14.40 -18.95
N THR A 183 2.83 14.02 -18.76
CA THR A 183 3.21 12.64 -18.48
C THR A 183 3.46 12.36 -16.99
N GLY A 184 3.62 13.42 -16.18
CA GLY A 184 3.90 13.29 -14.74
C GLY A 184 2.66 12.94 -13.93
N ASN A 185 2.79 11.98 -13.02
CA ASN A 185 1.68 11.46 -12.21
C ASN A 185 2.07 11.29 -10.73
N VAL A 186 2.14 12.42 -10.03
CA VAL A 186 2.43 12.48 -8.58
C VAL A 186 1.16 12.21 -7.75
N LEU A 187 -0.03 12.35 -8.33
CA LEU A 187 -1.32 12.09 -7.69
C LEU A 187 -2.12 11.14 -8.56
N ALA A 188 -2.12 9.84 -8.21
CA ALA A 188 -2.88 8.85 -8.96
C ALA A 188 -4.38 8.98 -8.65
N GLY A 189 -5.19 9.09 -9.70
CA GLY A 189 -6.64 9.16 -9.63
C GLY A 189 -7.26 8.72 -10.96
N ASP A 190 -8.57 8.55 -10.97
CA ASP A 190 -9.30 8.25 -12.20
C ASP A 190 -9.32 9.46 -13.16
N LYS A 191 -10.02 9.32 -14.28
CA LYS A 191 -10.17 10.39 -15.29
C LYS A 191 -10.79 11.69 -14.75
N TYR A 192 -11.35 11.69 -13.54
CA TYR A 192 -11.90 12.86 -12.85
C TYR A 192 -11.01 13.32 -11.69
N SER A 193 -9.78 12.79 -11.59
CA SER A 193 -8.85 13.02 -10.47
C SER A 193 -9.43 12.57 -9.11
N VAL A 194 -10.34 11.60 -9.11
CA VAL A 194 -10.85 10.98 -7.89
C VAL A 194 -9.96 9.79 -7.54
N ALA A 195 -9.53 9.70 -6.27
CA ALA A 195 -8.72 8.59 -5.81
C ALA A 195 -9.43 7.24 -6.06
N PHE A 196 -8.69 6.26 -6.56
CA PHE A 196 -9.23 4.94 -6.83
C PHE A 196 -9.72 4.25 -5.55
N ASP A 197 -10.74 3.41 -5.67
CA ASP A 197 -11.24 2.57 -4.58
C ASP A 197 -10.80 1.12 -4.77
N ARG A 198 -10.55 0.40 -3.66
CA ARG A 198 -10.38 -1.06 -3.68
C ARG A 198 -11.26 -1.72 -2.64
N THR A 199 -11.83 -2.87 -2.97
CA THR A 199 -12.52 -3.74 -2.02
C THR A 199 -11.51 -4.43 -1.09
N PRO A 200 -11.96 -4.92 0.07
CA PRO A 200 -11.11 -5.73 0.95
C PRO A 200 -10.45 -6.92 0.25
N GLU A 201 -11.17 -7.59 -0.67
CA GLU A 201 -10.67 -8.74 -1.40
C GLU A 201 -9.53 -8.34 -2.35
N GLU A 202 -9.70 -7.24 -3.11
CA GLU A 202 -8.63 -6.69 -3.94
C GLU A 202 -7.37 -6.39 -3.12
N ILE A 203 -7.56 -5.79 -1.93
CA ILE A 203 -6.46 -5.48 -1.02
C ILE A 203 -5.77 -6.75 -0.52
N LEU A 204 -6.54 -7.76 -0.07
CA LEU A 204 -6.02 -9.04 0.42
C LEU A 204 -5.16 -9.74 -0.65
N ARG A 205 -5.66 -9.82 -1.88
CA ARG A 205 -4.92 -10.40 -3.01
C ARG A 205 -3.57 -9.71 -3.25
N ILE A 206 -3.54 -8.38 -3.13
CA ILE A 206 -2.32 -7.57 -3.31
C ILE A 206 -1.34 -7.80 -2.15
N VAL A 207 -1.79 -7.66 -0.90
CA VAL A 207 -0.88 -7.73 0.25
C VAL A 207 -0.38 -9.15 0.55
N TYR A 208 -1.11 -10.17 0.11
CA TYR A 208 -0.65 -11.55 0.12
C TYR A 208 0.28 -11.87 -1.04
N GLY A 209 0.32 -11.03 -2.09
CA GLY A 209 1.14 -11.25 -3.28
C GLY A 209 0.70 -12.43 -4.14
N SER A 210 -0.49 -13.00 -3.88
CA SER A 210 -0.96 -14.25 -4.48
C SER A 210 -1.98 -14.05 -5.60
N GLY A 211 -2.62 -12.88 -5.65
CA GLY A 211 -3.78 -12.67 -6.52
C GLY A 211 -5.05 -13.39 -6.02
N ASP A 212 -5.01 -13.98 -4.82
CA ASP A 212 -6.11 -14.76 -4.23
C ASP A 212 -6.25 -14.45 -2.73
N GLU A 213 -7.39 -13.89 -2.34
CA GLU A 213 -7.73 -13.48 -0.97
C GLU A 213 -7.81 -14.66 0.01
N HIS A 214 -7.84 -15.90 -0.49
CA HIS A 214 -7.84 -17.13 0.31
C HIS A 214 -6.44 -17.71 0.54
N LYS A 215 -5.41 -17.13 -0.11
CA LYS A 215 -4.02 -17.62 -0.04
C LYS A 215 -3.10 -16.59 0.58
N PRO A 216 -2.90 -16.61 1.92
CA PRO A 216 -1.89 -15.82 2.59
C PRO A 216 -0.49 -16.00 2.05
N GLY A 217 0.33 -14.97 2.18
CA GLY A 217 1.68 -14.93 1.65
C GLY A 217 2.26 -13.52 1.75
N GLY A 218 3.34 -13.27 0.99
CA GLY A 218 3.93 -11.94 0.84
C GLY A 218 4.16 -11.23 2.18
N PHE A 219 3.55 -10.07 2.33
CA PHE A 219 3.68 -9.25 3.54
C PHE A 219 2.91 -9.79 4.73
N TYR A 220 1.91 -10.66 4.53
CA TYR A 220 1.12 -11.28 5.61
C TYR A 220 1.17 -12.81 5.50
N PRO A 221 2.31 -13.44 5.87
CA PRO A 221 2.51 -14.87 5.66
C PRO A 221 1.55 -15.78 6.43
N LYS A 222 0.93 -15.26 7.50
CA LYS A 222 -0.08 -15.97 8.31
C LYS A 222 -1.51 -15.49 8.04
N GLY A 223 -1.69 -14.68 7.02
CA GLY A 223 -2.94 -14.00 6.74
C GLY A 223 -3.08 -12.74 7.58
N ALA A 224 -3.94 -11.87 7.12
CA ALA A 224 -4.32 -10.68 7.83
C ALA A 224 -5.51 -10.95 8.77
N ASP A 225 -5.82 -10.00 9.64
CA ASP A 225 -6.82 -10.17 10.71
C ASP A 225 -8.06 -9.29 10.46
N GLY A 226 -9.10 -9.49 11.27
CA GLY A 226 -10.42 -8.89 11.13
C GLY A 226 -11.44 -9.88 10.56
N HIS A 227 -12.71 -9.51 10.66
CA HIS A 227 -13.82 -10.39 10.29
C HIS A 227 -13.78 -10.77 8.80
N ILE A 228 -13.54 -9.79 7.92
CA ILE A 228 -13.50 -9.99 6.46
C ILE A 228 -12.29 -10.84 6.07
N ALA A 229 -11.09 -10.53 6.54
CA ALA A 229 -9.90 -11.31 6.20
C ALA A 229 -10.05 -12.77 6.67
N LYS A 230 -10.51 -12.99 7.91
CA LYS A 230 -10.73 -14.33 8.46
C LYS A 230 -11.84 -15.11 7.76
N SER A 231 -12.82 -14.46 7.14
CA SER A 231 -13.86 -15.19 6.40
C SER A 231 -13.34 -15.86 5.13
N HIS A 232 -12.19 -15.45 4.61
CA HIS A 232 -11.53 -16.07 3.45
C HIS A 232 -10.50 -17.14 3.83
N LEU A 233 -10.17 -17.29 5.11
CA LEU A 233 -9.17 -18.26 5.55
C LEU A 233 -9.84 -19.56 6.00
N PRO A 234 -9.17 -20.72 5.85
CA PRO A 234 -9.64 -21.96 6.44
C PRO A 234 -9.88 -21.76 7.94
N LYS A 235 -10.99 -22.30 8.44
CA LYS A 235 -11.23 -22.32 9.89
C LYS A 235 -10.14 -23.17 10.53
N ALA A 236 -9.47 -22.59 11.52
CA ALA A 236 -8.52 -23.29 12.38
C ALA A 236 -9.22 -24.38 13.20
#